data_AF-A0A2V6I1K0-F1
#
_entry.id   AF-A0A2V6I1K0-F1
#
_cell.length_a   1.000
_cell.length_b   1.000
_cell.length_c   1.000
_cell.angle_alpha   90.00
_cell.angle_beta   90.00
_cell.angle_gamma   90.00
#
_symmetry.space_group_name_H-M   'P 1'
#
loop_
_entity.id
_entity.type
_entity.pdbx_description
1 polymer ?
#
loop_
_entity_poly.entity_id
_entity_poly.type
_entity_poly.pdbx_seq_one_letter_code
_entity_poly.pdbx_strand_id
1 'polypeptide(L)'
;MKKLTVAWPWLAAISSGLLYTGCFAPFNFTWLCWIALTPLIAAVWFSGKALHHRWLHNLLLGYVTGLTFFWTTFSWLTTVTVLGWFVLQFYMAIYLALWAWFCGLVQPREIRREPGSTKWEQMLAQARSTVASPPSPWIRSTNNLLLAFLLAAAWGTQEWLRGWVFSGFGWNGLGVALHGTWPMIQIAEFTGVAGLSFMVAFANVIAVTTVRRLILEASTRVVRPHFDLTLTLAAIVGVLTFGIRATQVSSPTKPLRVAAVQSNVPQNQKFDPQFTRKIFDQFRRLSEIALRSNPPPDLLIWPESSMPGPVLADRESYQFVMDLAASAESDILLGT
;
A
#
# COMPACT_ATOMS: atom_id res chain seq x y z
N MET A 1 17.26 -20.97 -24.12
CA MET A 1 16.51 -19.72 -24.41
C MET A 1 15.01 -19.83 -24.18
N LYS A 2 14.28 -20.86 -24.67
CA LYS A 2 12.82 -21.02 -24.42
C LYS A 2 12.38 -21.10 -22.95
N LYS A 3 13.17 -21.70 -22.05
CA LYS A 3 12.83 -21.77 -20.61
C LYS A 3 12.87 -20.39 -19.92
N LEU A 4 13.88 -19.57 -20.26
CA LEU A 4 14.03 -18.20 -19.75
C LEU A 4 12.87 -17.29 -20.15
N THR A 5 12.36 -17.42 -21.38
CA THR A 5 11.22 -16.62 -21.87
C THR A 5 9.91 -16.94 -21.16
N VAL A 6 9.78 -18.14 -20.56
CA VAL A 6 8.60 -18.56 -19.80
C VAL A 6 8.74 -18.24 -18.31
N ALA A 7 9.94 -18.30 -17.75
CA ALA A 7 10.17 -18.11 -16.31
C ALA A 7 10.22 -16.64 -15.86
N TRP A 8 10.75 -15.73 -16.69
CA TRP A 8 10.96 -14.34 -16.28
C TRP A 8 9.70 -13.59 -15.80
N PRO A 9 8.48 -13.78 -16.35
CA PRO A 9 7.30 -13.04 -15.89
C PRO A 9 6.93 -13.42 -14.46
N TRP A 10 7.09 -14.70 -14.11
CA TRP A 10 6.85 -15.20 -12.76
C TRP A 10 7.90 -14.71 -11.77
N LEU A 11 9.17 -14.67 -12.17
CA LEU A 11 10.24 -14.06 -11.37
C LEU A 11 9.96 -12.58 -11.14
N ALA A 12 9.50 -11.85 -12.15
CA ALA A 12 9.13 -10.44 -12.01
C ALA A 12 7.92 -10.24 -11.09
N ALA A 13 6.89 -11.09 -11.16
CA ALA A 13 5.76 -11.08 -10.24
C ALA A 13 6.21 -11.31 -8.78
N ILE A 14 7.04 -12.32 -8.53
CA ILE A 14 7.61 -12.60 -7.21
C ILE A 14 8.45 -11.41 -6.72
N SER A 15 9.33 -10.87 -7.56
CA SER A 15 10.13 -9.69 -7.24
C SER A 15 9.27 -8.48 -6.87
N SER A 16 8.17 -8.24 -7.59
CA SER A 16 7.22 -7.18 -7.27
C SER A 16 6.61 -7.38 -5.87
N GLY A 17 6.23 -8.61 -5.53
CA GLY A 17 5.71 -8.95 -4.21
C GLY A 17 6.74 -8.74 -3.10
N LEU A 18 8.00 -9.14 -3.32
CA LEU A 18 9.09 -8.96 -2.36
C LEU A 18 9.47 -7.48 -2.16
N LEU A 19 9.54 -6.69 -3.24
CA LEU A 19 9.77 -5.26 -3.16
C LEU A 19 8.66 -4.58 -2.36
N TYR A 20 7.42 -5.01 -2.58
CA TYR A 20 6.28 -4.47 -1.86
C TYR A 20 6.32 -4.85 -0.37
N THR A 21 6.67 -6.10 -0.04
CA THR A 21 6.91 -6.55 1.35
C THR A 21 7.99 -5.71 2.03
N GLY A 22 9.08 -5.40 1.32
CA GLY A 22 10.18 -4.60 1.85
C GLY A 22 9.78 -3.18 2.27
N CYS A 23 8.64 -2.67 1.81
CA CYS A 23 8.12 -1.37 2.18
C CYS A 23 7.59 -1.32 3.62
N PHE A 24 7.22 -2.46 4.21
CA PHE A 24 6.57 -2.54 5.52
C PHE A 24 7.47 -3.19 6.57
N ALA A 25 7.03 -3.17 7.82
CA ALA A 25 7.73 -3.81 8.92
C ALA A 25 7.94 -5.32 8.64
N PRO A 26 9.10 -5.90 9.00
CA PRO A 26 10.18 -5.28 9.79
C PRO A 26 11.19 -4.45 8.98
N PHE A 27 11.13 -4.47 7.65
CA PHE A 27 12.18 -3.90 6.79
C PHE A 27 12.09 -2.37 6.66
N ASN A 28 10.88 -1.83 6.49
CA ASN A 28 10.61 -0.39 6.39
C ASN A 28 11.44 0.36 5.32
N PHE A 29 11.77 -0.29 4.20
CA PHE A 29 12.42 0.35 3.05
C PHE A 29 11.39 1.10 2.20
N THR A 30 10.90 2.22 2.74
CA THR A 30 9.81 3.03 2.16
C THR A 30 10.04 3.42 0.70
N TRP A 31 11.29 3.67 0.30
CA TRP A 31 11.67 4.06 -1.06
C TRP A 31 11.38 2.96 -2.11
N LEU A 32 11.26 1.69 -1.71
CA LEU A 32 10.93 0.60 -2.64
C LEU A 32 9.54 0.76 -3.25
N CYS A 33 8.61 1.46 -2.58
CA CYS A 33 7.23 1.60 -3.06
C CYS A 33 7.16 2.26 -4.45
N TRP A 34 8.11 3.16 -4.77
CA TRP A 34 8.21 3.87 -6.05
C TRP A 34 8.54 2.95 -7.23
N ILE A 35 9.06 1.76 -6.97
CA ILE A 35 9.42 0.77 -7.98
C ILE A 35 8.77 -0.60 -7.77
N ALA A 36 8.05 -0.82 -6.65
CA ALA A 36 7.55 -2.13 -6.25
C ALA A 36 6.60 -2.77 -7.27
N LEU A 37 5.76 -1.99 -7.95
CA LEU A 37 4.82 -2.50 -8.95
C LEU A 37 5.44 -2.61 -10.35
N THR A 38 6.58 -1.96 -10.60
CA THR A 38 7.22 -1.92 -11.93
C THR A 38 7.51 -3.31 -12.53
N PRO A 39 7.99 -4.33 -11.78
CA PRO A 39 8.28 -5.63 -12.37
C PRO A 39 7.00 -6.37 -12.76
N LEU A 40 5.92 -6.28 -11.96
CA LEU A 40 4.63 -6.87 -12.28
C LEU A 40 4.03 -6.22 -13.53
N ILE A 41 4.01 -4.88 -13.60
CA ILE A 41 3.51 -4.16 -14.77
C ILE A 41 4.29 -4.57 -16.04
N ALA A 42 5.63 -4.64 -15.94
CA ALA A 42 6.46 -5.10 -17.04
C ALA A 42 6.16 -6.54 -17.45
N ALA A 43 5.94 -7.44 -16.49
CA ALA A 43 5.53 -8.82 -16.74
C ALA A 43 4.19 -8.89 -17.47
N VAL A 44 3.17 -8.16 -17.00
CA VAL A 44 1.83 -8.14 -17.60
C VAL A 44 1.86 -7.60 -19.03
N TRP A 45 2.62 -6.53 -19.30
CA TRP A 45 2.64 -5.91 -20.63
C TRP A 45 3.57 -6.61 -21.61
N PHE A 46 4.73 -7.10 -21.18
CA PHE A 46 5.75 -7.57 -22.12
C PHE A 46 5.86 -9.09 -22.19
N SER A 47 5.11 -9.84 -21.37
CA SER A 47 4.99 -11.30 -21.48
C SER A 47 3.79 -11.74 -22.32
N GLY A 48 3.73 -13.02 -22.67
CA GLY A 48 2.48 -13.65 -23.16
C GLY A 48 2.04 -13.32 -24.59
N LYS A 49 2.90 -12.76 -25.45
CA LYS A 49 2.55 -12.43 -26.86
C LYS A 49 2.01 -13.62 -27.68
N ALA A 50 2.25 -14.87 -27.27
CA ALA A 50 1.79 -16.08 -27.95
C ALA A 50 0.80 -16.95 -27.16
N LEU A 51 0.26 -16.47 -26.03
CA LEU A 51 -0.66 -17.26 -25.18
C LEU A 51 -2.11 -17.11 -25.63
N HIS A 52 -2.83 -18.24 -25.71
CA HIS A 52 -4.26 -18.28 -26.07
C HIS A 52 -5.15 -17.61 -25.00
N HIS A 53 -4.78 -17.69 -23.72
CA HIS A 53 -5.52 -17.11 -22.59
C HIS A 53 -4.71 -16.05 -21.85
N ARG A 54 -4.39 -14.92 -22.51
CA ARG A 54 -3.59 -13.84 -21.91
C ARG A 54 -4.20 -13.24 -20.64
N TRP A 55 -5.53 -13.12 -20.59
CA TRP A 55 -6.22 -12.55 -19.44
C TRP A 55 -5.97 -13.40 -18.17
N LEU A 56 -5.99 -14.72 -18.30
CA LEU A 56 -5.75 -15.65 -17.19
C LEU A 56 -4.28 -15.59 -16.75
N HIS A 57 -3.35 -15.52 -17.70
CA HIS A 57 -1.93 -15.33 -17.41
C HIS A 57 -1.69 -14.06 -16.58
N ASN A 58 -2.27 -12.93 -16.96
CA ASN A 58 -2.13 -11.67 -16.24
C ASN A 58 -2.75 -11.73 -14.84
N LEU A 59 -3.91 -12.38 -14.72
CA LEU A 59 -4.56 -12.62 -13.43
C LEU A 59 -3.65 -13.45 -12.51
N LEU A 60 -3.08 -14.54 -13.02
CA LEU A 60 -2.18 -15.40 -12.24
C LEU A 60 -0.87 -14.68 -11.84
N LEU A 61 -0.31 -13.82 -12.69
CA LEU A 61 0.85 -13.00 -12.32
C LEU A 61 0.54 -12.07 -11.14
N GLY A 62 -0.62 -11.40 -11.18
CA GLY A 62 -1.08 -10.58 -10.07
C GLY A 62 -1.35 -11.41 -8.81
N TYR A 63 -1.93 -12.61 -8.97
CA TYR A 63 -2.20 -13.52 -7.87
C TYR A 63 -0.92 -13.99 -7.17
N VAL A 64 0.10 -14.38 -7.95
CA VAL A 64 1.41 -14.76 -7.40
C VAL A 64 2.07 -13.57 -6.68
N THR A 65 2.00 -12.37 -7.25
CA THR A 65 2.51 -11.15 -6.60
C THR A 65 1.81 -10.91 -5.26
N GLY A 66 0.48 -11.02 -5.24
CA GLY A 66 -0.33 -10.89 -4.03
C GLY A 66 0.01 -11.95 -2.98
N LEU A 67 0.12 -13.21 -3.38
CA LEU A 67 0.52 -14.28 -2.46
C LEU A 67 1.91 -14.00 -1.88
N THR A 68 2.91 -13.66 -2.70
CA THR A 68 4.25 -13.34 -2.18
C THR A 68 4.22 -12.18 -1.19
N PHE A 69 3.47 -11.12 -1.49
CA PHE A 69 3.36 -9.95 -0.62
C PHE A 69 2.66 -10.26 0.71
N PHE A 70 1.43 -10.76 0.65
CA PHE A 70 0.57 -10.93 1.82
C PHE A 70 1.04 -12.06 2.72
N TRP A 71 1.58 -13.14 2.14
CA TRP A 71 2.10 -14.27 2.92
C TRP A 71 3.23 -13.86 3.86
N THR A 72 4.17 -13.06 3.34
CA THR A 72 5.30 -12.58 4.15
C THR A 72 4.86 -11.48 5.11
N THR A 73 4.13 -10.48 4.60
CA THR A 73 3.76 -9.29 5.38
C THR A 73 2.82 -9.61 6.53
N PHE A 74 1.90 -10.57 6.36
CA PHE A 74 0.95 -10.98 7.40
C PHE A 74 1.37 -12.21 8.18
N SER A 75 2.63 -12.66 8.06
CA SER A 75 3.15 -13.82 8.81
C SER A 75 2.95 -13.72 10.32
N TRP A 76 2.90 -12.50 10.88
CA TRP A 76 2.63 -12.25 12.29
C TRP A 76 1.23 -12.71 12.74
N LEU A 77 0.24 -12.82 11.84
CA LEU A 77 -1.10 -13.31 12.17
C LEU A 77 -1.11 -14.78 12.62
N THR A 78 -0.04 -15.54 12.38
CA THR A 78 0.13 -16.88 12.94
C THR A 78 0.10 -16.90 14.47
N THR A 79 0.42 -15.78 15.12
CA THR A 79 0.30 -15.59 16.57
C THR A 79 -1.15 -15.49 17.05
N VAL A 80 -2.07 -15.12 16.15
CA VAL A 80 -3.50 -14.97 16.43
C VAL A 80 -4.26 -16.22 15.99
N THR A 81 -4.22 -16.54 14.69
CA THR A 81 -4.81 -17.76 14.13
C THR A 81 -4.03 -18.26 12.92
N VAL A 82 -3.54 -19.51 12.96
CA VAL A 82 -2.82 -20.11 11.83
C VAL A 82 -3.74 -20.34 10.63
N LEU A 83 -4.96 -20.88 10.87
CA LEU A 83 -5.93 -21.13 9.80
C LEU A 83 -6.44 -19.84 9.16
N GLY A 84 -6.75 -18.83 9.99
CA GLY A 84 -7.20 -17.52 9.51
C GLY A 84 -6.12 -16.84 8.66
N TRP A 85 -4.87 -16.83 9.14
CA TRP A 85 -3.72 -16.39 8.34
C TRP A 85 -3.63 -17.14 7.00
N PHE A 86 -3.68 -18.47 7.00
CA PHE A 86 -3.52 -19.26 5.78
C PHE A 86 -4.58 -18.92 4.72
N VAL A 87 -5.87 -18.91 5.11
CA VAL A 87 -6.98 -18.62 4.18
C VAL A 87 -6.97 -17.16 3.70
N LEU A 88 -6.64 -16.22 4.59
CA LEU A 88 -6.64 -14.79 4.30
C LEU A 88 -5.75 -14.43 3.12
N GLN A 89 -4.61 -15.10 2.94
CA GLN A 89 -3.66 -14.74 1.88
C GLN A 89 -4.21 -15.03 0.48
N PHE A 90 -4.94 -16.15 0.34
CA PHE A 90 -5.60 -16.49 -0.92
C PHE A 90 -6.70 -15.51 -1.28
N TYR A 91 -7.44 -15.02 -0.28
CA TYR A 91 -8.45 -13.98 -0.45
C TYR A 91 -7.82 -12.62 -0.81
N MET A 92 -6.80 -12.19 -0.07
CA MET A 92 -6.12 -10.91 -0.31
C MET A 92 -5.44 -10.87 -1.69
N ALA A 93 -4.87 -11.97 -2.16
CA ALA A 93 -4.20 -12.04 -3.46
C ALA A 93 -5.15 -11.80 -4.66
N ILE A 94 -6.47 -11.97 -4.49
CA ILE A 94 -7.47 -11.71 -5.54
C ILE A 94 -7.43 -10.24 -5.96
N TYR A 95 -7.23 -9.30 -5.03
CA TYR A 95 -7.23 -7.87 -5.35
C TYR A 95 -6.10 -7.48 -6.30
N LEU A 96 -4.88 -8.00 -6.07
CA LEU A 96 -3.75 -7.79 -6.99
C LEU A 96 -3.95 -8.53 -8.31
N ALA A 97 -4.59 -9.70 -8.30
CA ALA A 97 -4.92 -10.45 -9.50
C ALA A 97 -5.89 -9.67 -10.42
N LEU A 98 -6.95 -9.09 -9.84
CA LEU A 98 -7.91 -8.27 -10.58
C LEU A 98 -7.27 -6.99 -11.12
N TRP A 99 -6.41 -6.34 -10.34
CA TRP A 99 -5.68 -5.16 -10.82
C TRP A 99 -4.70 -5.50 -11.95
N ALA A 100 -3.95 -6.60 -11.84
CA ALA A 100 -3.04 -7.06 -12.90
C ALA A 100 -3.79 -7.46 -14.18
N TRP A 101 -4.96 -8.09 -14.04
CA TRP A 101 -5.85 -8.37 -15.16
C TRP A 101 -6.28 -7.08 -15.86
N PHE A 102 -6.75 -6.08 -15.10
CA PHE A 102 -7.13 -4.77 -15.64
C PHE A 102 -5.92 -4.07 -16.30
N CYS A 103 -4.73 -4.16 -15.71
CA CYS A 103 -3.48 -3.65 -16.26
C CYS A 103 -3.19 -4.23 -17.66
N GLY A 104 -3.47 -5.52 -17.86
CA GLY A 104 -3.37 -6.15 -19.17
C GLY A 104 -4.50 -5.78 -20.14
N LEU A 105 -5.70 -5.48 -19.63
CA LEU A 105 -6.85 -5.07 -20.44
C LEU A 105 -6.60 -3.71 -21.11
N VAL A 106 -6.10 -2.73 -20.35
CA VAL A 106 -5.86 -1.36 -20.83
C VAL A 106 -4.49 -1.19 -21.50
N GLN A 107 -3.75 -2.28 -21.68
CA GLN A 107 -2.44 -2.25 -22.31
C GLN A 107 -2.52 -1.63 -23.73
N PRO A 108 -1.70 -0.60 -24.03
CA PRO A 108 -1.55 -0.09 -25.39
C PRO A 108 -1.14 -1.19 -26.37
N ARG A 109 -2.01 -1.51 -27.32
CA ARG A 109 -1.77 -2.54 -28.34
C ARG A 109 -1.02 -1.92 -29.52
N GLU A 110 0.17 -2.46 -29.82
CA GLU A 110 0.84 -2.20 -31.09
C GLU A 110 0.06 -2.94 -32.20
N ILE A 111 -0.46 -2.20 -33.19
CA ILE A 111 -1.07 -2.81 -34.38
C ILE A 111 0.07 -3.46 -35.17
N ARG A 112 0.27 -4.77 -34.99
CA ARG A 112 1.18 -5.53 -35.84
C ARG A 112 0.46 -5.80 -37.15
N ARG A 113 0.91 -5.18 -38.25
CA ARG A 113 0.55 -5.66 -39.60
C ARG A 113 1.17 -7.05 -39.75
N GLU A 114 0.35 -8.09 -39.83
CA GLU A 114 0.85 -9.40 -40.23
C GLU A 114 1.35 -9.28 -41.68
N PRO A 115 2.55 -9.81 -42.00
CA PRO A 115 2.94 -9.95 -43.38
C PRO A 115 1.90 -10.84 -44.06
N GLY A 116 1.28 -10.33 -45.11
CA GLY A 116 0.31 -11.10 -45.88
C GLY A 116 0.89 -12.45 -46.29
N SER A 117 0.07 -13.49 -46.18
CA SER A 117 0.44 -14.87 -46.48
C SER A 117 0.76 -15.07 -47.96
N THR A 118 0.20 -14.21 -48.82
CA THR A 118 0.42 -14.23 -50.26
C THR A 118 1.34 -13.11 -50.73
N LYS A 119 2.10 -13.40 -51.80
CA LYS A 119 2.98 -12.44 -52.47
C LYS A 119 2.24 -11.16 -52.89
N TRP A 120 0.96 -11.27 -53.23
CA TRP A 120 0.10 -10.12 -53.56
C TRP A 120 -0.20 -9.23 -52.35
N GLU A 121 -0.53 -9.81 -51.20
CA GLU A 121 -0.75 -9.04 -49.97
C GLU A 121 0.54 -8.36 -49.48
N GLN A 122 1.70 -8.98 -49.69
CA GLN A 122 3.00 -8.38 -49.40
C GLN A 122 3.27 -7.18 -50.31
N MET A 123 3.01 -7.30 -51.62
CA MET A 123 3.13 -6.18 -52.57
C MET A 123 2.16 -5.04 -52.24
N LEU A 124 0.91 -5.35 -51.86
CA LEU A 124 -0.06 -4.35 -51.42
C LEU A 124 0.34 -3.70 -50.09
N ALA A 125 0.89 -4.46 -49.15
CA ALA A 125 1.41 -3.93 -47.88
C ALA A 125 2.62 -3.01 -48.10
N GLN A 126 3.48 -3.32 -49.08
CA GLN A 126 4.65 -2.54 -49.46
C GLN A 126 4.27 -1.28 -50.25
N ALA A 127 3.23 -1.34 -51.10
CA ALA A 127 2.65 -0.16 -51.73
C ALA A 127 1.98 0.76 -50.70
N ARG A 128 1.27 0.20 -49.71
CA ARG A 128 0.66 0.94 -48.59
C ARG A 128 1.67 1.39 -47.52
N SER A 129 2.90 0.87 -47.50
CA SER A 129 3.95 1.31 -46.56
C SER A 129 4.58 2.65 -46.94
N THR A 130 4.23 3.21 -48.09
CA THR A 130 4.51 4.62 -48.43
C THR A 130 3.72 5.58 -47.53
N VAL A 131 2.61 5.12 -46.93
CA VAL A 131 1.90 5.84 -45.87
C VAL A 131 2.62 5.56 -44.54
N ALA A 132 3.18 6.62 -43.93
CA ALA A 132 3.90 6.53 -42.67
C ALA A 132 3.13 5.70 -41.64
N SER A 133 3.77 4.65 -41.12
CA SER A 133 3.18 3.81 -40.06
C SER A 133 2.81 4.69 -38.86
N PRO A 134 1.61 4.50 -38.26
CA PRO A 134 1.24 5.27 -37.09
C PRO A 134 2.28 5.07 -35.98
N PRO A 135 2.70 6.14 -35.28
CA PRO A 135 3.69 6.03 -34.22
C PRO A 135 3.19 5.09 -33.12
N SER A 136 4.13 4.36 -32.51
CA SER A 136 3.82 3.45 -31.40
C SER A 136 3.04 4.19 -30.29
N PRO A 137 1.99 3.57 -29.73
CA PRO A 137 1.09 4.25 -28.78
C PRO A 137 1.80 4.71 -27.51
N TRP A 138 2.96 4.09 -27.19
CA TRP A 138 3.83 4.39 -26.04
C TRP A 138 4.61 5.70 -26.17
N ILE A 139 4.67 6.30 -27.37
CA ILE A 139 5.50 7.49 -27.61
C ILE A 139 4.79 8.79 -27.18
N ARG A 140 3.45 8.80 -27.16
CA ARG A 140 2.68 10.00 -26.79
C ARG A 140 2.58 10.11 -25.26
N SER A 141 3.15 11.15 -24.68
CA SER A 141 3.07 11.42 -23.23
C SER A 141 1.63 11.49 -22.71
N THR A 142 0.68 12.02 -23.50
CA THR A 142 -0.74 12.08 -23.11
C THR A 142 -1.35 10.69 -22.92
N ASN A 143 -1.00 9.72 -23.76
CA ASN A 143 -1.46 8.34 -23.63
C ASN A 143 -0.87 7.68 -22.37
N ASN A 144 0.41 7.93 -22.10
CA ASN A 144 1.09 7.38 -20.92
C ASN A 144 0.52 7.98 -19.63
N LEU A 145 0.22 9.29 -19.60
CA LEU A 145 -0.43 9.94 -18.47
C LEU A 145 -1.85 9.41 -18.23
N LEU A 146 -2.65 9.24 -19.29
CA LEU A 146 -3.99 8.66 -19.18
C LEU A 146 -3.92 7.21 -18.68
N LEU A 147 -2.99 6.42 -19.20
CA LEU A 147 -2.77 5.04 -18.76
C LEU A 147 -2.36 4.97 -17.29
N ALA A 148 -1.41 5.82 -16.86
CA ALA A 148 -1.00 5.93 -15.46
C ALA A 148 -2.16 6.35 -14.56
N PHE A 149 -2.99 7.30 -15.00
CA PHE A 149 -4.18 7.72 -14.28
C PHE A 149 -5.17 6.56 -14.08
N LEU A 150 -5.51 5.83 -15.15
CA LEU A 150 -6.46 4.71 -15.09
C LEU A 150 -5.97 3.60 -14.16
N LEU A 151 -4.68 3.26 -14.23
CA LEU A 151 -4.10 2.20 -13.41
C LEU A 151 -3.91 2.60 -11.94
N ALA A 152 -3.54 3.86 -11.69
CA ALA A 152 -3.46 4.39 -10.34
C ALA A 152 -4.85 4.51 -9.69
N ALA A 153 -5.86 4.93 -10.45
CA ALA A 153 -7.25 4.95 -10.00
C ALA A 153 -7.74 3.52 -9.69
N ALA A 154 -7.48 2.56 -10.58
CA ALA A 154 -7.81 1.15 -10.34
C ALA A 154 -7.09 0.58 -9.11
N TRP A 155 -5.85 1.02 -8.83
CA TRP A 155 -5.13 0.65 -7.63
C TRP A 155 -5.81 1.18 -6.36
N GLY A 156 -6.17 2.48 -6.35
CA GLY A 156 -6.93 3.07 -5.25
C GLY A 156 -8.27 2.37 -5.02
N THR A 157 -9.00 2.06 -6.11
CA THR A 157 -10.28 1.35 -6.03
C THR A 157 -10.13 -0.06 -5.44
N GLN A 158 -9.10 -0.83 -5.83
CA GLN A 158 -8.92 -2.15 -5.23
C GLN A 158 -8.57 -2.07 -3.73
N GLU A 159 -7.76 -1.10 -3.32
CA GLU A 159 -7.41 -0.93 -1.89
C GLU A 159 -8.64 -0.53 -1.08
N TRP A 160 -9.48 0.34 -1.64
CA TRP A 160 -10.76 0.71 -1.04
C TRP A 160 -11.68 -0.50 -0.94
N LEU A 161 -11.90 -1.26 -2.02
CA LEU A 161 -12.73 -2.48 -1.99
C LEU A 161 -12.23 -3.49 -0.97
N ARG A 162 -10.91 -3.67 -0.87
CA ARG A 162 -10.27 -4.54 0.11
C ARG A 162 -10.54 -4.10 1.55
N GLY A 163 -10.73 -2.80 1.79
CA GLY A 163 -11.13 -2.25 3.09
C GLY A 163 -12.62 -2.37 3.43
N TRP A 164 -13.47 -2.85 2.51
CA TRP A 164 -14.94 -2.89 2.70
C TRP A 164 -15.56 -4.28 2.51
N VAL A 165 -15.13 -5.03 1.50
CA VAL A 165 -15.72 -6.33 1.17
C VAL A 165 -15.47 -7.34 2.30
N PHE A 166 -16.50 -8.11 2.68
CA PHE A 166 -16.48 -9.07 3.80
C PHE A 166 -15.96 -8.45 5.10
N SER A 167 -16.53 -7.32 5.52
CA SER A 167 -16.11 -6.48 6.67
C SER A 167 -14.78 -5.73 6.51
N GLY A 168 -14.00 -6.06 5.47
CA GLY A 168 -12.80 -5.33 5.09
C GLY A 168 -11.54 -5.77 5.82
N PHE A 169 -10.43 -5.76 5.08
CA PHE A 169 -9.08 -5.96 5.62
C PHE A 169 -8.09 -5.02 4.90
N GLY A 170 -8.18 -3.72 5.20
CA GLY A 170 -7.44 -2.64 4.54
C GLY A 170 -5.96 -2.48 4.92
N TRP A 171 -5.33 -3.48 5.55
CA TRP A 171 -3.96 -3.39 6.05
C TRP A 171 -2.92 -3.21 4.93
N ASN A 172 -1.82 -2.52 5.22
CA ASN A 172 -0.65 -2.39 4.32
C ASN A 172 -0.98 -1.92 2.90
N GLY A 173 -1.75 -0.83 2.78
CA GLY A 173 -1.92 -0.13 1.49
C GLY A 173 -0.65 0.61 1.06
N LEU A 174 -0.51 0.86 -0.24
CA LEU A 174 0.70 1.39 -0.86
C LEU A 174 1.07 2.77 -0.31
N GLY A 175 0.08 3.63 -0.06
CA GLY A 175 0.28 4.94 0.55
C GLY A 175 0.83 4.89 1.99
N VAL A 176 0.53 3.83 2.75
CA VAL A 176 1.05 3.63 4.12
C VAL A 176 2.56 3.38 4.12
N ALA A 177 3.12 2.88 3.02
CA ALA A 177 4.58 2.75 2.87
C ALA A 177 5.30 4.09 3.05
N LEU A 178 4.64 5.22 2.81
CA LEU A 178 5.22 6.56 2.95
C LEU A 178 5.15 7.12 4.38
N HIS A 179 4.66 6.38 5.38
CA HIS A 179 4.46 6.88 6.75
C HIS A 179 5.69 7.55 7.37
N GLY A 180 6.91 7.05 7.09
CA GLY A 180 8.17 7.64 7.59
C GLY A 180 8.63 8.89 6.83
N THR A 181 7.97 9.26 5.73
CA THR A 181 8.31 10.42 4.90
C THR A 181 7.36 11.57 5.21
N TRP A 182 7.55 12.21 6.37
CA TRP A 182 6.64 13.20 6.94
C TRP A 182 6.18 14.32 5.99
N PRO A 183 7.04 14.91 5.14
CA PRO A 183 6.56 15.92 4.19
C PRO A 183 5.61 15.33 3.14
N MET A 184 5.88 14.11 2.66
CA MET A 184 5.07 13.51 1.61
C MET A 184 3.64 13.21 2.09
N ILE A 185 3.47 12.81 3.36
CA ILE A 185 2.17 12.42 3.91
C ILE A 185 1.23 13.59 4.20
N GLN A 186 1.71 14.85 4.17
CA GLN A 186 0.86 16.02 4.49
C GLN A 186 -0.32 16.17 3.52
N ILE A 187 -0.17 15.72 2.27
CA ILE A 187 -1.27 15.72 1.28
C ILE A 187 -2.44 14.80 1.67
N ALA A 188 -2.25 13.90 2.64
CA ALA A 188 -3.31 13.06 3.18
C ALA A 188 -4.40 13.87 3.90
N GLU A 189 -4.14 15.11 4.31
CA GLU A 189 -5.17 16.01 4.83
C GLU A 189 -6.32 16.23 3.82
N PHE A 190 -6.01 16.31 2.52
CA PHE A 190 -7.01 16.54 1.48
C PHE A 190 -7.49 15.25 0.82
N THR A 191 -6.60 14.29 0.65
CA THR A 191 -6.85 13.11 -0.19
C THR A 191 -6.98 11.81 0.59
N GLY A 192 -6.71 11.84 1.90
CA GLY A 192 -6.46 10.65 2.69
C GLY A 192 -5.28 9.84 2.18
N VAL A 193 -5.11 8.63 2.71
CA VAL A 193 -4.05 7.70 2.25
C VAL A 193 -4.23 7.26 0.80
N ALA A 194 -5.46 7.34 0.25
CA ALA A 194 -5.76 6.96 -1.12
C ALA A 194 -5.02 7.82 -2.16
N GLY A 195 -4.86 9.13 -1.90
CA GLY A 195 -4.08 10.01 -2.78
C GLY A 195 -2.59 9.65 -2.83
N LEU A 196 -2.03 9.21 -1.71
CA LEU A 196 -0.66 8.70 -1.65
C LEU A 196 -0.51 7.40 -2.44
N SER A 197 -1.42 6.43 -2.24
CA SER A 197 -1.45 5.19 -3.02
C SER A 197 -1.56 5.46 -4.52
N PHE A 198 -2.44 6.39 -4.91
CA PHE A 198 -2.60 6.83 -6.29
C PHE A 198 -1.29 7.39 -6.86
N MET A 199 -0.65 8.31 -6.16
CA MET A 199 0.61 8.93 -6.61
C MET A 199 1.73 7.89 -6.80
N VAL A 200 1.89 6.97 -5.86
CA VAL A 200 2.93 5.93 -5.95
C VAL A 200 2.63 4.95 -7.09
N ALA A 201 1.38 4.49 -7.23
CA ALA A 201 0.99 3.63 -8.34
C ALA A 201 1.17 4.34 -9.70
N PHE A 202 0.82 5.62 -9.78
CA PHE A 202 1.02 6.45 -10.97
C PHE A 202 2.51 6.51 -11.36
N ALA A 203 3.38 6.80 -10.40
CA ALA A 203 4.83 6.85 -10.62
C ALA A 203 5.40 5.50 -11.10
N ASN A 204 4.94 4.37 -10.55
CA ASN A 204 5.33 3.03 -11.01
C ASN A 204 4.96 2.81 -12.49
N VAL A 205 3.77 3.23 -12.90
CA VAL A 205 3.33 3.09 -14.30
C VAL A 205 4.20 3.96 -15.22
N ILE A 206 4.45 5.21 -14.83
CA ILE A 206 5.30 6.14 -15.59
C ILE A 206 6.74 5.63 -15.70
N ALA A 207 7.28 4.98 -14.67
CA ALA A 207 8.59 4.37 -14.72
C ALA A 207 8.67 3.30 -15.84
N VAL A 208 7.66 2.42 -15.94
CA VAL A 208 7.62 1.38 -16.97
C VAL A 208 7.43 1.96 -18.38
N THR A 209 6.51 2.93 -18.55
CA THR A 209 6.29 3.57 -19.87
C THR A 209 7.53 4.34 -20.33
N THR A 210 8.23 5.02 -19.41
CA THR A 210 9.48 5.73 -19.69
C THR A 210 10.56 4.77 -20.17
N VAL A 211 10.80 3.67 -19.45
CA VAL A 211 11.79 2.65 -19.88
C VAL A 211 11.43 2.09 -21.24
N ARG A 212 10.15 1.74 -21.49
CA ARG A 212 9.70 1.25 -22.80
C ARG A 212 9.95 2.27 -23.91
N ARG A 213 9.71 3.54 -23.63
CA ARG A 213 9.90 4.62 -24.59
C ARG A 213 11.37 4.85 -24.90
N LEU A 214 12.24 4.87 -23.89
CA LEU A 214 13.70 4.97 -24.10
C LEU A 214 14.23 3.84 -24.99
N ILE A 215 13.73 2.61 -24.82
CA ILE A 215 14.09 1.47 -25.69
C ILE A 215 13.65 1.70 -27.15
N LEU A 216 12.47 2.29 -27.37
CA LEU A 216 11.97 2.61 -28.72
C LEU A 216 12.72 3.80 -29.36
N GLU A 217 13.11 4.79 -28.57
CA GLU A 217 13.89 5.94 -29.03
C GLU A 217 15.32 5.52 -29.38
N ALA A 218 15.93 4.64 -28.59
CA ALA A 218 17.25 4.07 -28.89
C ALA A 218 17.25 3.26 -30.20
N SER A 219 16.16 2.54 -30.51
CA SER A 219 16.06 1.77 -31.76
C SER A 219 15.80 2.66 -32.98
N THR A 220 15.11 3.78 -32.80
CA THR A 220 14.78 4.73 -33.89
C THR A 220 15.78 5.88 -34.03
N ARG A 221 16.68 6.06 -33.04
CA ARG A 221 17.64 7.18 -32.90
C ARG A 221 16.99 8.58 -32.91
N VAL A 222 15.72 8.67 -32.52
CA VAL A 222 14.99 9.94 -32.41
C VAL A 222 14.67 10.21 -30.96
N VAL A 223 15.32 11.22 -30.38
CA VAL A 223 15.07 11.67 -29.00
C VAL A 223 13.81 12.53 -28.96
N ARG A 224 12.94 12.31 -27.97
CA ARG A 224 11.69 13.09 -27.82
C ARG A 224 11.51 13.56 -26.38
N PRO A 225 10.82 14.69 -26.14
CA PRO A 225 10.62 15.20 -24.78
C PRO A 225 9.71 14.29 -23.93
N HIS A 226 10.13 13.95 -22.72
CA HIS A 226 9.41 13.09 -21.77
C HIS A 226 8.54 13.90 -20.79
N PHE A 227 7.56 14.65 -21.32
CA PHE A 227 6.67 15.47 -20.49
C PHE A 227 5.91 14.67 -19.42
N ASP A 228 5.64 13.40 -19.68
CA ASP A 228 5.03 12.45 -18.76
C ASP A 228 5.90 12.24 -17.51
N LEU A 229 7.20 11.97 -17.70
CA LEU A 229 8.15 11.86 -16.61
C LEU A 229 8.34 13.20 -15.88
N THR A 230 8.57 14.28 -16.63
CA THR A 230 8.83 15.61 -16.06
C THR A 230 7.65 16.09 -15.21
N LEU A 231 6.41 15.93 -15.70
CA LEU A 231 5.21 16.32 -14.95
C LEU A 231 5.04 15.47 -13.69
N THR A 232 5.31 14.17 -13.76
CA THR A 232 5.23 13.26 -12.61
C THR A 232 6.24 13.65 -11.53
N LEU A 233 7.49 13.91 -11.91
CA LEU A 233 8.53 14.35 -10.97
C LEU A 233 8.21 15.73 -10.40
N ALA A 234 7.74 16.67 -11.23
CA ALA A 234 7.33 17.98 -10.77
C ALA A 234 6.18 17.90 -9.75
N ALA A 235 5.20 17.01 -9.95
CA ALA A 235 4.13 16.76 -9.00
C ALA A 235 4.64 16.20 -7.67
N ILE A 236 5.54 15.20 -7.69
CA ILE A 236 6.15 14.63 -6.48
C ILE A 236 6.94 15.70 -5.72
N VAL A 237 7.74 16.51 -6.41
CA VAL A 237 8.48 17.63 -5.82
C VAL A 237 7.51 18.68 -5.26
N GLY A 238 6.40 18.94 -5.95
CA GLY A 238 5.33 19.83 -5.48
C GLY A 238 4.71 19.36 -4.17
N VAL A 239 4.35 18.07 -4.07
CA VAL A 239 3.82 17.46 -2.83
C VAL A 239 4.86 17.52 -1.71
N LEU A 240 6.12 17.20 -1.99
CA LEU A 240 7.20 17.30 -1.00
C LEU A 240 7.39 18.73 -0.50
N THR A 241 7.39 19.72 -1.41
CA THR A 241 7.57 21.14 -1.10
C THR A 241 6.38 21.67 -0.29
N PHE A 242 5.16 21.29 -0.68
CA PHE A 242 3.95 21.59 0.09
C PHE A 242 4.08 21.04 1.51
N GLY A 243 4.49 19.77 1.65
CA GLY A 243 4.66 19.11 2.93
C GLY A 243 5.68 19.78 3.85
N ILE A 244 6.82 20.19 3.31
CA ILE A 244 7.85 20.92 4.07
C ILE A 244 7.29 22.25 4.60
N ARG A 245 6.48 22.95 3.79
CA ARG A 245 5.84 24.20 4.22
C ARG A 245 4.76 23.95 5.27
N ALA A 246 3.93 22.93 5.07
CA ALA A 246 2.84 22.59 5.97
C ALA A 246 3.36 22.27 7.38
N THR A 247 4.47 21.54 7.50
CA THR A 247 5.06 21.19 8.81
C THR A 247 5.72 22.36 9.53
N GLN A 248 6.02 23.46 8.83
CA GLN A 248 6.60 24.67 9.43
C GLN A 248 5.53 25.62 9.99
N VAL A 249 4.29 25.52 9.53
CA VAL A 249 3.19 26.36 9.99
C VAL A 249 2.55 25.68 11.21
N SER A 250 2.87 26.16 12.40
CA SER A 250 2.24 25.69 13.65
C SER A 250 1.19 26.69 14.12
N SER A 251 -0.06 26.22 14.27
CA SER A 251 -1.11 26.98 14.96
C SER A 251 -0.78 27.10 16.46
N PRO A 252 -1.27 28.14 17.16
CA PRO A 252 -1.11 28.24 18.61
C PRO A 252 -1.71 27.00 19.30
N THR A 253 -0.90 26.28 20.08
CA THR A 253 -1.32 25.10 20.83
C THR A 253 -1.23 25.35 22.34
N LYS A 254 -2.03 24.61 23.11
CA LYS A 254 -1.86 24.50 24.57
C LYS A 254 -1.17 23.17 24.86
N PRO A 255 0.00 23.16 25.52
CA PRO A 255 0.66 21.91 25.87
C PRO A 255 -0.17 21.15 26.91
N LEU A 256 -0.37 19.85 26.70
CA LEU A 256 -1.04 18.93 27.62
C LEU A 256 -0.06 17.84 28.04
N ARG A 257 0.05 17.57 29.33
CA ARG A 257 0.92 16.54 29.89
C ARG A 257 0.14 15.25 30.06
N VAL A 258 0.44 14.28 29.22
CA VAL A 258 -0.29 13.01 29.16
C VAL A 258 0.60 11.89 29.70
N ALA A 259 0.06 11.06 30.59
CA ALA A 259 0.68 9.84 31.06
C ALA A 259 -0.09 8.61 30.54
N ALA A 260 0.54 7.78 29.70
CA ALA A 260 -0.04 6.53 29.22
C ALA A 260 0.45 5.35 30.08
N VAL A 261 -0.47 4.61 30.70
CA VAL A 261 -0.17 3.47 31.56
C VAL A 261 -0.17 2.18 30.76
N GLN A 262 0.96 1.47 30.71
CA GLN A 262 1.07 0.19 30.04
C GLN A 262 1.34 -0.93 31.05
N SER A 263 0.28 -1.61 31.49
CA SER A 263 0.37 -2.68 32.49
C SER A 263 1.01 -3.98 31.96
N ASN A 264 1.06 -4.19 30.65
CA ASN A 264 1.67 -5.39 30.04
C ASN A 264 1.09 -6.70 30.64
N VAL A 265 -0.21 -6.74 30.90
CA VAL A 265 -0.92 -7.91 31.42
C VAL A 265 -0.92 -9.03 30.35
N PRO A 266 -0.46 -10.26 30.67
CA PRO A 266 -0.49 -11.38 29.74
C PRO A 266 -1.92 -11.70 29.26
N GLN A 267 -2.09 -11.98 27.96
CA GLN A 267 -3.41 -12.21 27.36
C GLN A 267 -4.17 -13.37 28.01
N ASN A 268 -3.47 -14.41 28.48
CA ASN A 268 -4.08 -15.55 29.18
C ASN A 268 -4.49 -15.27 30.62
N GLN A 269 -4.01 -14.17 31.23
CA GLN A 269 -4.35 -13.74 32.59
C GLN A 269 -5.44 -12.65 32.59
N LYS A 270 -5.64 -11.96 31.46
CA LYS A 270 -6.46 -10.75 31.36
C LYS A 270 -7.89 -10.92 31.88
N PHE A 271 -8.51 -12.07 31.62
CA PHE A 271 -9.90 -12.38 31.99
C PHE A 271 -10.01 -13.51 33.02
N ASP A 272 -8.89 -13.90 33.65
CA ASP A 272 -8.89 -14.92 34.70
C ASP A 272 -9.14 -14.26 36.07
N PRO A 273 -10.24 -14.62 36.79
CA PRO A 273 -10.57 -14.05 38.09
C PRO A 273 -9.46 -14.15 39.15
N GLN A 274 -8.54 -15.12 39.02
CA GLN A 274 -7.41 -15.27 39.96
C GLN A 274 -6.42 -14.10 39.87
N PHE A 275 -6.35 -13.41 38.73
CA PHE A 275 -5.40 -12.33 38.48
C PHE A 275 -6.01 -10.93 38.62
N THR A 276 -7.33 -10.81 38.85
CA THR A 276 -8.05 -9.53 38.98
C THR A 276 -7.37 -8.56 39.93
N ARG A 277 -7.07 -8.99 41.17
CA ARG A 277 -6.41 -8.13 42.17
C ARG A 277 -5.04 -7.66 41.73
N LYS A 278 -4.25 -8.57 41.14
CA LYS A 278 -2.91 -8.26 40.62
C LYS A 278 -2.98 -7.22 39.51
N ILE A 279 -3.99 -7.29 38.64
CA ILE A 279 -4.22 -6.32 37.57
C ILE A 279 -4.56 -4.94 38.17
N PHE A 280 -5.48 -4.88 39.13
CA PHE A 280 -5.81 -3.63 39.82
C PHE A 280 -4.60 -3.02 40.53
N ASP A 281 -3.85 -3.81 41.28
CA ASP A 281 -2.63 -3.34 41.97
C ASP A 281 -1.60 -2.78 40.98
N GLN A 282 -1.46 -3.42 39.82
CA GLN A 282 -0.53 -2.96 38.79
C GLN A 282 -0.96 -1.64 38.17
N PHE A 283 -2.25 -1.49 37.82
CA PHE A 283 -2.78 -0.23 37.31
C PHE A 283 -2.69 0.89 38.35
N ARG A 284 -3.04 0.62 39.61
CA ARG A 284 -2.90 1.58 40.70
C ARG A 284 -1.45 2.03 40.85
N ARG A 285 -0.51 1.09 40.99
CA ARG A 285 0.91 1.40 41.15
C ARG A 285 1.46 2.26 40.02
N LEU A 286 1.20 1.88 38.77
CA LEU A 286 1.70 2.64 37.61
C LEU A 286 1.06 4.02 37.50
N SER A 287 -0.23 4.12 37.82
CA SER A 287 -0.95 5.39 37.86
C SER A 287 -0.42 6.31 38.96
N GLU A 288 -0.19 5.80 40.16
CA GLU A 288 0.40 6.58 41.26
C GLU A 288 1.81 7.07 40.93
N ILE A 289 2.64 6.25 40.27
CA ILE A 289 3.97 6.69 39.80
C ILE A 289 3.82 7.86 38.82
N ALA A 290 2.87 7.79 37.88
CA ALA A 290 2.60 8.86 36.94
C ALA A 290 2.09 10.13 37.64
N LEU A 291 1.12 10.01 38.53
CA LEU A 291 0.50 11.12 39.26
C LEU A 291 1.48 11.86 40.18
N ARG A 292 2.50 11.16 40.71
CA ARG A 292 3.56 11.78 41.54
C ARG A 292 4.63 12.53 40.74
N SER A 293 4.50 12.60 39.41
CA SER A 293 5.35 13.47 38.59
C SER A 293 5.20 14.92 39.05
N ASN A 294 6.25 15.75 38.91
CA ASN A 294 6.16 17.18 39.22
C ASN A 294 6.41 18.03 37.96
N PRO A 295 5.41 18.76 37.43
CA PRO A 295 4.00 18.76 37.89
C PRO A 295 3.30 17.40 37.63
N PRO A 296 2.09 17.14 38.15
CA PRO A 296 1.30 15.97 37.78
C PRO A 296 0.87 16.01 36.29
N PRO A 297 0.48 14.88 35.67
CA PRO A 297 -0.09 14.89 34.32
C PRO A 297 -1.47 15.56 34.34
N ASP A 298 -1.86 16.17 33.22
CA ASP A 298 -3.22 16.69 33.04
C ASP A 298 -4.20 15.55 32.68
N LEU A 299 -3.70 14.52 31.97
CA LEU A 299 -4.49 13.38 31.51
C LEU A 299 -3.74 12.05 31.73
N LEU A 300 -4.39 11.10 32.37
CA LEU A 300 -3.94 9.73 32.55
C LEU A 300 -4.72 8.81 31.59
N ILE A 301 -4.02 8.03 30.76
CA ILE A 301 -4.62 7.17 29.75
C ILE A 301 -4.34 5.70 30.07
N TRP A 302 -5.39 4.89 30.08
CA TRP A 302 -5.32 3.43 30.16
C TRP A 302 -5.70 2.79 28.81
N PRO A 303 -5.14 1.61 28.48
CA PRO A 303 -5.32 0.96 27.19
C PRO A 303 -6.72 0.33 27.06
N GLU A 304 -6.98 -0.27 25.90
CA GLU A 304 -8.21 -1.01 25.60
C GLU A 304 -8.44 -2.19 26.55
N SER A 305 -9.69 -2.30 27.04
CA SER A 305 -10.13 -3.29 28.03
C SER A 305 -9.13 -3.38 29.19
N SER A 306 -8.87 -2.23 29.81
CA SER A 306 -7.87 -2.10 30.87
C SER A 306 -8.28 -2.85 32.14
N MET A 307 -9.58 -2.99 32.39
CA MET A 307 -10.11 -3.65 33.59
C MET A 307 -10.49 -5.11 33.33
N PRO A 308 -10.45 -5.99 34.36
CA PRO A 308 -10.83 -7.41 34.25
C PRO A 308 -12.30 -7.63 33.90
N GLY A 309 -13.17 -6.68 34.26
CA GLY A 309 -14.59 -6.66 33.90
C GLY A 309 -15.01 -5.33 33.25
N PRO A 310 -16.17 -5.29 32.58
CA PRO A 310 -16.70 -4.04 32.04
C PRO A 310 -17.01 -3.06 33.17
N VAL A 311 -16.38 -1.89 33.18
CA VAL A 311 -16.37 -0.94 34.30
C VAL A 311 -17.77 -0.50 34.71
N LEU A 312 -18.71 -0.37 33.78
CA LEU A 312 -20.07 0.08 34.10
C LEU A 312 -20.99 -1.04 34.60
N ALA A 313 -20.65 -2.30 34.35
CA ALA A 313 -21.47 -3.46 34.72
C ALA A 313 -20.89 -4.23 35.92
N ASP A 314 -19.56 -4.20 36.09
CA ASP A 314 -18.86 -4.86 37.18
C ASP A 314 -18.59 -3.88 38.32
N ARG A 315 -19.12 -4.20 39.50
CA ARG A 315 -19.05 -3.32 40.68
C ARG A 315 -17.63 -3.13 41.19
N GLU A 316 -16.79 -4.18 41.15
CA GLU A 316 -15.41 -4.11 41.65
C GLU A 316 -14.57 -3.19 40.76
N SER A 317 -14.67 -3.36 39.44
CA SER A 317 -14.02 -2.50 38.45
C SER A 317 -14.53 -1.05 38.55
N TYR A 318 -15.85 -0.84 38.66
CA TYR A 318 -16.43 0.49 38.83
C TYR A 318 -15.83 1.22 40.05
N GLN A 319 -15.87 0.56 41.22
CA GLN A 319 -15.37 1.14 42.47
C GLN A 319 -13.89 1.45 42.36
N PHE A 320 -13.08 0.53 41.85
CA PHE A 320 -11.65 0.75 41.66
C PHE A 320 -11.33 1.97 40.79
N VAL A 321 -12.02 2.13 39.65
CA VAL A 321 -11.79 3.28 38.75
C VAL A 321 -12.25 4.58 39.40
N MET A 322 -13.43 4.59 40.04
CA MET A 322 -13.95 5.80 40.69
C MET A 322 -13.10 6.24 41.88
N ASP A 323 -12.60 5.29 42.68
CA ASP A 323 -11.71 5.59 43.81
C ASP A 323 -10.37 6.19 43.35
N LEU A 324 -9.81 5.66 42.25
CA LEU A 324 -8.60 6.21 41.67
C LEU A 324 -8.84 7.59 41.05
N ALA A 325 -9.94 7.77 40.31
CA ALA A 325 -10.30 9.05 39.71
C ALA A 325 -10.55 10.12 40.77
N ALA A 326 -11.23 9.76 41.87
CA ALA A 326 -11.50 10.69 42.97
C ALA A 326 -10.24 11.08 43.76
N SER A 327 -9.19 10.25 43.73
CA SER A 327 -7.91 10.52 44.40
C SER A 327 -6.87 11.19 43.49
N ALA A 328 -7.11 11.22 42.18
CA ALA A 328 -6.23 11.86 41.22
C ALA A 328 -6.62 13.34 41.02
N GLU A 329 -5.64 14.23 40.95
CA GLU A 329 -5.82 15.62 40.49
C GLU A 329 -5.82 15.73 38.94
N SER A 330 -5.99 14.60 38.24
CA SER A 330 -5.85 14.46 36.79
C SER A 330 -7.08 13.77 36.19
N ASP A 331 -7.44 14.14 34.96
CA ASP A 331 -8.49 13.43 34.23
C ASP A 331 -8.02 12.02 33.85
N ILE A 332 -8.94 11.03 33.88
CA ILE A 332 -8.65 9.64 33.50
C ILE A 332 -9.47 9.26 32.27
N LEU A 333 -8.78 8.76 31.23
CA LEU A 333 -9.37 8.17 30.04
C LEU A 333 -8.99 6.68 29.97
N LEU A 334 -9.96 5.79 29.84
CA LEU A 334 -9.73 4.36 29.77
C LEU A 334 -10.58 3.66 28.70
N GLY A 335 -10.08 2.54 28.17
CA GLY A 335 -10.90 1.59 27.43
C GLY A 335 -11.53 0.57 28.38
N THR A 336 -12.84 0.36 28.26
CA THR A 336 -13.63 -0.59 29.06
C THR A 336 -14.62 -1.37 28.22
#